data_AF-A0A9E0WJ49-F1
#
_entry.id   AF-A0A9E0WJ49-F1
#
_cell.length_a   1.000
_cell.length_b   1.000
_cell.length_c   1.000
_cell.angle_alpha   90.00
_cell.angle_beta   90.00
_cell.angle_gamma   90.00
#
_symmetry.space_group_name_H-M   'P 1'
#
loop_
_entity.id
_entity.type
_entity.pdbx_description
1 polymer ?
#
loop_
_entity_poly.entity_id
_entity_poly.type
_entity_poly.pdbx_seq_one_letter_code
_entity_poly.pdbx_strand_id
1 'polypeptide(L)'
;NRVYADRMGNGSEESGDGYRYRGRGFIQLTGKDNYQKIGDRIGLDLVSNPDKVSQDVEIALRVAADFWDSRNLNKYADKDDIRAVTRRINGGYNGLEDRQKLLARARAIWG
;
A
#
# COMPACT_ATOMS: atom_id res chain seq x y z
N ASN A 1 16.08 8.27 -7.45
CA ASN A 1 15.51 9.58 -7.05
C ASN A 1 14.62 10.18 -8.13
N ARG A 2 15.05 10.24 -9.40
CA ARG A 2 14.26 10.71 -10.54
C ARG A 2 12.79 10.25 -10.66
N VAL A 3 12.52 8.95 -10.52
CA VAL A 3 11.19 8.35 -10.84
C VAL A 3 10.04 8.90 -9.99
N TYR A 4 10.34 9.30 -8.75
CA TYR A 4 9.35 9.78 -7.78
C TYR A 4 9.63 11.21 -7.30
N ALA A 5 10.52 11.96 -7.96
CA ALA A 5 10.71 13.37 -7.69
C ALA A 5 9.41 14.15 -7.95
N ASP A 6 9.13 15.16 -7.11
CA ASP A 6 7.99 16.08 -7.21
C ASP A 6 6.60 15.39 -7.28
N ARG A 7 6.50 14.20 -6.67
CA ARG A 7 5.27 13.38 -6.66
C ARG A 7 4.94 12.92 -5.25
N MET A 8 3.65 12.88 -4.91
CA MET A 8 3.16 12.29 -3.65
C MET A 8 3.86 12.86 -2.40
N GLY A 9 4.11 14.17 -2.39
CA GLY A 9 4.77 14.89 -1.30
C GLY A 9 6.29 14.81 -1.29
N ASN A 10 6.91 14.08 -2.23
CA ASN A 10 8.35 14.09 -2.39
C ASN A 10 8.81 15.43 -2.97
N GLY A 11 9.96 15.93 -2.49
CA GLY A 11 10.66 17.03 -3.13
C GLY A 11 11.32 16.65 -4.46
N SER A 12 12.18 17.55 -4.94
CA SER A 12 12.94 17.39 -6.19
C SER A 12 13.84 16.15 -6.18
N GLU A 13 14.45 15.82 -7.32
CA GLU A 13 15.36 14.68 -7.39
C GLU A 13 16.54 14.80 -6.39
N GLU A 14 17.06 16.01 -6.20
CA GLU A 14 18.16 16.34 -5.30
C GLU A 14 17.81 16.12 -3.82
N SER A 15 16.52 16.20 -3.46
CA SER A 15 16.06 15.98 -2.08
C SER A 15 16.32 14.54 -1.59
N GLY A 16 16.45 13.58 -2.51
CA GLY A 16 16.54 12.16 -2.18
C GLY A 16 15.21 11.52 -1.76
N ASP A 17 14.11 12.28 -1.74
CA ASP A 17 12.81 11.80 -1.27
C ASP A 17 12.29 10.63 -2.10
N GLY A 18 12.57 10.61 -3.41
CA GLY A 18 12.15 9.53 -4.28
C GLY A 18 12.69 8.15 -3.86
N TYR A 19 13.93 8.06 -3.36
CA TYR A 19 14.49 6.82 -2.82
C TYR A 19 14.10 6.63 -1.35
N ARG A 20 14.06 7.72 -0.57
CA ARG A 20 13.69 7.68 0.86
C ARG A 20 12.28 7.11 1.06
N TYR A 21 11.31 7.54 0.26
CA TYR A 21 9.91 7.10 0.31
C TYR A 21 9.53 6.17 -0.85
N ARG A 22 10.47 5.33 -1.30
CA ARG A 22 10.20 4.25 -2.27
C ARG A 22 9.19 3.23 -1.71
N GLY A 23 8.62 2.42 -2.61
CA GLY A 23 7.66 1.36 -2.29
C GLY A 23 8.19 0.36 -1.25
N ARG A 24 7.42 0.14 -0.17
CA ARG A 24 7.70 -0.85 0.89
C ARG A 24 6.45 -1.58 1.37
N GLY A 25 6.65 -2.71 2.05
CA GLY A 25 5.59 -3.49 2.67
C GLY A 25 4.64 -4.18 1.67
N PHE A 26 3.58 -4.80 2.19
CA PHE A 26 2.67 -5.65 1.42
C PHE A 26 1.90 -4.89 0.31
N ILE A 27 1.65 -3.59 0.50
CA ILE A 27 0.87 -2.76 -0.42
C ILE A 27 1.72 -1.79 -1.24
N GLN A 28 3.06 -1.90 -1.19
CA GLN A 28 3.99 -1.00 -1.89
C GLN A 28 3.75 0.49 -1.55
N LEU A 29 3.78 0.81 -0.25
CA LEU A 29 3.58 2.18 0.23
C LEU A 29 4.67 3.10 -0.32
N THR A 30 4.27 4.11 -1.10
CA THR A 30 5.19 4.97 -1.88
C THR A 30 4.82 6.45 -1.73
N GLY A 31 5.82 7.32 -1.59
CA GLY A 31 5.66 8.77 -1.53
C GLY A 31 5.43 9.32 -0.12
N LYS A 32 6.13 10.41 0.23
CA LYS A 32 6.14 11.02 1.57
C LYS A 32 4.75 11.26 2.15
N ASP A 33 3.82 11.80 1.35
CA ASP A 33 2.44 12.07 1.79
C ASP A 33 1.74 10.80 2.28
N ASN A 34 1.97 9.67 1.61
CA ASN A 34 1.34 8.42 1.99
C ASN A 34 1.98 7.83 3.26
N TYR A 35 3.30 7.98 3.44
CA TYR A 35 3.98 7.62 4.69
C TYR A 35 3.45 8.46 5.86
N GLN A 36 3.31 9.77 5.68
CA GLN A 36 2.74 10.67 6.70
C GLN A 36 1.30 10.27 7.02
N LYS A 37 0.44 10.21 6.00
CA LYS A 37 -1.00 9.99 6.18
C LYS A 37 -1.34 8.65 6.85
N ILE A 38 -0.66 7.56 6.48
CA ILE A 38 -0.85 6.26 7.13
C ILE A 38 -0.24 6.29 8.53
N GLY A 39 0.97 6.84 8.68
CA GLY A 39 1.65 6.98 9.96
C GLY A 39 0.78 7.66 11.01
N ASP A 40 0.16 8.79 10.64
CA ASP A 40 -0.74 9.54 11.52
C ASP A 40 -1.95 8.71 11.97
N ARG A 41 -2.58 7.97 11.05
CA ARG A 41 -3.75 7.13 11.38
C ARG A 41 -3.41 5.96 12.29
N ILE A 42 -2.24 5.36 12.13
CA ILE A 42 -1.81 4.23 12.94
C ILE A 42 -0.95 4.64 14.15
N GLY A 43 -0.71 5.93 14.36
CA GLY A 43 0.09 6.45 15.47
C GLY A 43 1.57 6.05 15.39
N LEU A 44 2.16 6.01 14.20
CA LEU A 44 3.57 5.71 13.97
C LEU A 44 4.25 6.78 13.12
N ASP A 45 5.44 7.24 13.53
CA ASP A 45 6.27 8.10 12.69
C ASP A 45 6.99 7.29 11.60
N LEU A 46 6.32 7.19 10.44
CA LEU A 46 6.85 6.53 9.26
C LEU A 46 7.65 7.47 8.35
N VAL A 47 7.61 8.79 8.57
CA VAL A 47 8.33 9.77 7.73
C VAL A 47 9.80 9.86 8.14
N SER A 48 10.07 9.88 9.45
CA SER A 48 11.44 9.85 9.95
C SER A 48 12.08 8.48 9.74
N ASN A 49 11.30 7.39 9.81
CA ASN A 49 11.78 6.00 9.76
C ASN A 49 11.06 5.13 8.71
N PRO A 50 11.12 5.46 7.41
CA PRO A 50 10.32 4.78 6.38
C PRO A 50 10.73 3.32 6.18
N ASP A 51 11.98 2.94 6.47
CA ASP A 51 12.45 1.55 6.33
C ASP A 51 11.78 0.56 7.28
N LYS A 52 11.16 1.03 8.38
CA LYS A 52 10.39 0.18 9.30
C LYS A 52 9.28 -0.58 8.59
N VAL A 53 8.66 0.01 7.56
CA VAL A 53 7.60 -0.63 6.76
C VAL A 53 8.10 -1.89 6.03
N SER A 54 9.41 -2.03 5.82
CA SER A 54 10.02 -3.23 5.23
C SER A 54 10.78 -4.12 6.22
N GLN A 55 11.11 -3.61 7.41
CA GLN A 55 11.93 -4.31 8.40
C GLN A 55 11.11 -4.95 9.51
N ASP A 56 9.90 -4.44 9.76
CA ASP A 56 9.00 -4.91 10.81
C ASP A 56 7.68 -5.38 10.18
N VAL A 57 7.40 -6.68 10.36
CA VAL A 57 6.22 -7.34 9.79
C VAL A 57 4.91 -6.84 10.39
N GLU A 58 4.91 -6.47 11.68
CA GLU A 58 3.73 -5.93 12.36
C GLU A 58 3.41 -4.54 11.81
N ILE A 59 4.42 -3.69 11.65
CA ILE A 59 4.26 -2.37 11.03
C ILE A 59 3.79 -2.52 9.58
N ALA A 60 4.37 -3.43 8.80
CA ALA A 60 3.95 -3.70 7.42
C ALA A 60 2.49 -4.14 7.34
N LEU A 61 2.04 -5.01 8.27
CA LEU A 61 0.67 -5.48 8.35
C LEU A 61 -0.29 -4.36 8.74
N ARG A 62 0.05 -3.55 9.74
CA ARG A 62 -0.76 -2.39 10.17
C ARG A 62 -0.93 -1.36 9.05
N VAL A 63 0.13 -1.10 8.28
CA VAL A 63 0.08 -0.26 7.08
C VAL A 63 -0.88 -0.84 6.03
N ALA A 64 -0.81 -2.16 5.78
CA ALA A 64 -1.70 -2.82 4.82
C ALA A 64 -3.16 -2.82 5.27
N ALA A 65 -3.43 -3.07 6.55
CA ALA A 65 -4.76 -3.04 7.14
C ALA A 65 -5.38 -1.64 7.08
N ASP A 66 -4.63 -0.60 7.47
CA ASP A 66 -5.10 0.80 7.37
C ASP A 66 -5.34 1.21 5.91
N PHE A 67 -4.46 0.81 4.98
CA PHE A 67 -4.67 1.09 3.55
C PHE A 67 -6.00 0.50 3.06
N TRP A 68 -6.32 -0.72 3.48
CA TRP A 68 -7.54 -1.43 3.13
C TRP A 68 -8.78 -0.79 3.75
N ASP A 69 -8.73 -0.53 5.06
CA ASP A 69 -9.84 0.04 5.82
C ASP A 69 -10.17 1.47 5.39
N SER A 70 -9.14 2.33 5.27
CA SER A 70 -9.31 3.74 4.84
C SER A 70 -9.90 3.91 3.43
N ARG A 71 -9.88 2.84 2.61
CA ARG A 71 -10.50 2.80 1.26
C ARG A 71 -11.86 2.09 1.26
N ASN A 72 -12.31 1.63 2.42
CA ASN A 72 -13.55 0.89 2.62
C ASN A 72 -13.66 -0.25 1.60
N LEU A 73 -12.64 -1.12 1.58
CA LEU A 73 -12.55 -2.21 0.60
C LEU A 73 -13.42 -3.41 0.96
N ASN A 74 -13.76 -3.59 2.24
CA ASN A 74 -14.67 -4.65 2.71
C ASN A 74 -15.98 -4.66 1.90
N LYS A 75 -16.60 -3.50 1.66
CA LYS A 75 -17.88 -3.44 0.92
C LYS A 75 -17.86 -4.02 -0.50
N TYR A 76 -16.67 -4.15 -1.12
CA TYR A 76 -16.51 -4.82 -2.41
C TYR A 76 -16.10 -6.28 -2.22
N ALA A 77 -15.25 -6.57 -1.25
CA ALA A 77 -14.86 -7.94 -0.91
C ALA A 77 -16.07 -8.78 -0.44
N ASP A 78 -16.98 -8.20 0.36
CA ASP A 78 -18.22 -8.83 0.82
C ASP A 78 -19.17 -9.20 -0.33
N LYS A 79 -18.98 -8.59 -1.50
CA LYS A 79 -19.75 -8.85 -2.73
C LYS A 79 -19.01 -9.76 -3.71
N ASP A 80 -17.86 -10.31 -3.30
CA ASP A 80 -16.93 -11.04 -4.16
C ASP A 80 -16.45 -10.25 -5.40
N ASP A 81 -16.38 -8.92 -5.30
CA ASP A 81 -16.01 -8.07 -6.43
C ASP A 81 -14.50 -7.81 -6.46
N ILE A 82 -13.72 -8.85 -6.75
CA ILE A 82 -12.25 -8.77 -6.85
C ILE A 82 -11.80 -7.76 -7.92
N ARG A 83 -12.63 -7.53 -8.94
CA ARG A 83 -12.37 -6.54 -9.99
C ARG A 83 -12.44 -5.12 -9.42
N ALA A 84 -13.47 -4.80 -8.63
CA ALA A 84 -13.62 -3.52 -7.94
C ALA A 84 -12.54 -3.30 -6.88
N VAL A 85 -12.15 -4.34 -6.14
CA VAL A 85 -11.03 -4.29 -5.18
C VAL A 85 -9.73 -3.97 -5.93
N THR A 86 -9.41 -4.73 -6.98
CA THR A 86 -8.18 -4.54 -7.77
C THR A 86 -8.06 -3.13 -8.32
N ARG A 87 -9.13 -2.60 -8.93
CA ARG A 87 -9.13 -1.23 -9.47
C ARG A 87 -8.88 -0.18 -8.40
N ARG A 88 -9.38 -0.37 -7.18
CA ARG A 88 -9.20 0.61 -6.09
C ARG A 88 -7.82 0.56 -5.45
N ILE A 89 -7.18 -0.60 -5.47
CA ILE A 89 -5.80 -0.75 -5.03
C ILE A 89 -4.84 -0.17 -6.08
N ASN A 90 -5.01 -0.54 -7.36
CA ASN A 90 -4.03 -0.29 -8.42
C ASN A 90 -4.37 0.87 -9.36
N GLY A 91 -5.57 1.45 -9.29
CA GLY A 91 -6.07 2.41 -10.30
C GLY A 91 -6.48 1.77 -11.64
N GLY A 92 -6.28 0.46 -11.80
CA GLY A 92 -6.57 -0.31 -13.01
C GLY A 92 -6.61 -1.81 -12.71
N TYR A 93 -6.56 -2.65 -13.75
CA TYR A 93 -6.71 -4.11 -13.62
C TYR A 93 -5.40 -4.89 -13.77
N ASN A 94 -4.26 -4.20 -13.69
CA ASN A 94 -2.94 -4.84 -13.75
C ASN A 94 -2.81 -5.88 -12.64
N GLY A 95 -2.48 -7.12 -13.03
CA GLY A 95 -2.37 -8.26 -12.13
C GLY A 95 -3.70 -8.87 -11.66
N LEU A 96 -4.85 -8.54 -12.28
CA LEU A 96 -6.15 -9.07 -11.88
C LEU A 96 -6.20 -10.61 -11.92
N GLU A 97 -5.66 -11.23 -12.97
CA GLU A 97 -5.67 -12.69 -13.12
C GLU A 97 -4.89 -13.37 -11.97
N ASP A 98 -3.71 -12.87 -11.63
CA ASP A 98 -2.92 -13.41 -10.53
C ASP A 98 -3.62 -13.22 -9.18
N ARG A 99 -4.29 -12.07 -8.98
CA ARG A 99 -5.11 -11.83 -7.78
C ARG A 99 -6.27 -12.83 -7.68
N GLN A 100 -6.91 -13.18 -8.80
CA GLN A 100 -7.96 -14.20 -8.84
C GLN A 100 -7.42 -15.58 -8.47
N LYS A 101 -6.25 -15.98 -9.00
CA LYS A 101 -5.58 -17.24 -8.64
C LYS A 101 -5.25 -17.30 -7.15
N LEU A 102 -4.70 -16.22 -6.59
CA LEU A 102 -4.38 -16.13 -5.17
C LEU A 102 -5.64 -16.17 -4.29
N LEU A 103 -6.72 -15.48 -4.68
CA LEU A 103 -7.99 -15.53 -3.97
C LEU A 103 -8.59 -16.94 -3.97
N ALA A 104 -8.57 -17.63 -5.12
CA ALA A 104 -9.03 -19.01 -5.21
C ALA A 104 -8.24 -19.94 -4.31
N ARG A 105 -6.91 -19.77 -4.23
CA ARG A 105 -6.05 -20.52 -3.31
C ARG A 105 -6.37 -20.23 -1.84
N ALA A 106 -6.63 -18.97 -1.48
CA ALA A 106 -7.01 -18.60 -0.12
C ALA A 106 -8.36 -19.22 0.29
N ARG A 107 -9.35 -19.22 -0.62
CA ARG A 107 -10.65 -19.89 -0.41
C ARG A 107 -10.51 -21.38 -0.18
N ALA A 108 -9.67 -22.05 -0.96
CA ALA A 108 -9.44 -23.49 -0.77
C ALA A 108 -8.89 -23.83 0.64
N ILE A 109 -8.32 -22.86 1.36
CA ILE A 109 -7.81 -23.03 2.73
C ILE A 109 -8.85 -22.59 3.77
N TRP A 110 -9.63 -21.55 3.50
CA TRP A 110 -10.47 -20.86 4.50
C TRP A 110 -11.99 -20.89 4.25
N GLY A 111 -12.46 -21.38 3.08
CA GLY A 111 -13.88 -21.41 2.69
C GLY A 111 -14.11 -20.98 1.25
#